data_AF-A0A2E4E614-F1
#
_entry.id   AF-A0A2E4E614-F1
#
_cell.length_a   1.000
_cell.length_b   1.000
_cell.length_c   1.000
_cell.angle_alpha   90.00
_cell.angle_beta   90.00
_cell.angle_gamma   90.00
#
_symmetry.space_group_name_H-M   'P 1'
#
loop_
_entity.id
_entity.type
_entity.pdbx_description
1 polymer ?
#
loop_
_entity_poly.entity_id
_entity_poly.type
_entity_poly.pdbx_seq_one_letter_code
_entity_poly.pdbx_strand_id
1 'polypeptide(L)'
;MGCWRGCDVSESLDGKVVKPKLHERFQELVDRVFPDDDGESGFAEACEAGTDLGTISGRNLIIEYEDSKGQLTQRVISCRQMTNQGGTAYLKAFCHHRSAIRTFRLDRILDLFDPITGETLSPVQAFFAQFATDLETASGLTWGLSVGRKADLIALINALVFLARCDKEYHPKEREALERAITAFWLRLELDGDPDCEAILSHADRLSPDSELFWTAVQRISEDERLEQIFRRSMQELIVADGVIKPEEHHYSIEIESYLTDCR
;
A
#
# COMPACT_ATOMS: atom_id res chain seq x y z
N MET A 1 37.42 5.77 37.17
CA MET A 1 36.62 4.94 38.09
C MET A 1 35.39 5.76 38.44
N GLY A 2 34.16 5.43 38.16
CA GLY A 2 33.52 4.19 37.73
C GLY A 2 32.07 4.26 38.26
N CYS A 3 31.11 3.88 37.41
CA CYS A 3 29.70 3.55 37.72
C CYS A 3 28.77 4.65 38.23
N TRP A 4 27.97 5.21 37.32
CA TRP A 4 26.58 5.56 37.61
C TRP A 4 25.71 4.32 37.42
N ARG A 5 24.89 4.01 38.43
CA ARG A 5 23.90 2.92 38.44
C ARG A 5 22.61 3.41 37.79
N GLY A 6 22.04 2.52 36.97
CA GLY A 6 20.61 2.25 36.80
C GLY A 6 19.67 3.45 36.61
N CYS A 7 19.39 3.78 35.35
CA CYS A 7 18.13 4.42 35.00
C CYS A 7 17.05 3.34 34.87
N ASP A 8 15.93 3.59 35.56
CA ASP A 8 14.66 2.92 35.39
C ASP A 8 14.26 2.86 33.92
N VAL A 9 13.84 1.66 33.49
CA VAL A 9 13.26 1.40 32.18
C VAL A 9 11.75 1.50 32.31
N SER A 10 11.20 2.64 31.94
CA SER A 10 9.83 2.74 31.44
C SER A 10 9.61 4.13 30.84
N GLU A 11 9.77 4.26 29.53
CA GLU A 11 9.02 5.27 28.79
C GLU A 11 8.84 4.80 27.34
N SER A 12 7.57 4.61 27.02
CA SER A 12 6.95 4.20 25.78
C SER A 12 7.40 5.05 24.60
N LEU A 13 7.77 4.40 23.50
CA LEU A 13 8.02 5.08 22.23
C LEU A 13 6.86 4.82 21.29
N ASP A 14 6.07 5.87 21.09
CA ASP A 14 4.88 5.97 20.26
C ASP A 14 5.16 5.62 18.80
N GLY A 15 4.55 4.53 18.31
CA GLY A 15 4.48 4.22 16.89
C GLY A 15 3.53 5.19 16.17
N LYS A 16 4.08 6.28 15.62
CA LYS A 16 3.30 7.23 14.81
C LYS A 16 3.01 6.64 13.44
N VAL A 17 1.75 6.31 13.19
CA VAL A 17 1.24 5.91 11.87
C VAL A 17 1.47 7.06 10.87
N VAL A 18 2.24 6.78 9.81
CA VAL A 18 2.69 7.78 8.84
C VAL A 18 1.57 8.10 7.82
N LYS A 19 1.14 9.36 7.78
CA LYS A 19 0.15 9.88 6.83
C LYS A 19 0.87 10.54 5.64
N PRO A 20 0.42 10.33 4.38
CA PRO A 20 1.05 10.92 3.20
C PRO A 20 0.96 12.46 3.19
N LYS A 21 1.94 13.14 2.56
CA LYS A 21 1.89 14.59 2.30
C LYS A 21 0.77 14.88 1.29
N LEU A 22 -0.16 15.73 1.68
CA LEU A 22 -1.39 16.02 0.95
C LEU A 22 -1.31 17.39 0.28
N HIS A 23 -2.00 17.53 -0.84
CA HIS A 23 -2.14 18.83 -1.49
C HIS A 23 -2.90 19.81 -0.57
N GLU A 24 -2.44 21.07 -0.47
CA GLU A 24 -2.95 22.10 0.46
C GLU A 24 -4.49 22.24 0.42
N ARG A 25 -5.06 22.18 -0.78
CA ARG A 25 -6.53 22.22 -1.03
C ARG A 25 -7.33 21.18 -0.25
N PHE A 26 -6.72 20.04 0.09
CA PHE A 26 -7.36 18.93 0.80
C PHE A 26 -6.78 18.72 2.19
N GLN A 27 -5.79 19.52 2.58
CA GLN A 27 -5.07 19.38 3.84
C GLN A 27 -6.01 19.56 5.02
N GLU A 28 -6.87 20.58 5.04
CA GLU A 28 -7.88 20.76 6.10
C GLU A 28 -8.89 19.61 6.20
N LEU A 29 -9.31 19.05 5.05
CA LEU A 29 -10.24 17.92 5.01
C LEU A 29 -9.60 16.68 5.62
N VAL A 30 -8.30 16.50 5.38
CA VAL A 30 -7.55 15.33 5.78
C VAL A 30 -7.06 15.49 7.22
N ASP A 31 -6.56 16.64 7.64
CA ASP A 31 -6.19 16.97 9.02
C ASP A 31 -7.37 16.80 9.99
N ARG A 32 -8.60 17.13 9.56
CA ARG A 32 -9.81 16.87 10.36
C ARG A 32 -10.11 15.38 10.54
N VAL A 33 -9.78 14.59 9.54
CA VAL A 33 -10.09 13.16 9.45
C VAL A 33 -9.00 12.31 10.07
N PHE A 34 -7.80 12.84 10.04
CA PHE A 34 -6.59 12.34 10.61
C PHE A 34 -6.07 13.37 11.63
N PRO A 35 -6.82 13.69 12.70
CA PRO A 35 -6.25 14.46 13.79
C PRO A 35 -4.97 13.75 14.27
N ASP A 36 -3.98 14.51 14.74
CA ASP A 36 -2.81 13.91 15.38
C ASP A 36 -3.32 12.97 16.47
N ASP A 37 -3.22 11.66 16.21
CA ASP A 37 -3.79 10.61 17.03
C ASP A 37 -2.63 10.04 17.83
N ASP A 38 -2.56 10.52 19.07
CA ASP A 38 -1.54 10.20 20.03
C ASP A 38 -1.90 8.88 20.71
N GLY A 39 -1.66 7.77 20.02
CA GLY A 39 -1.50 6.47 20.68
C GLY A 39 -2.73 5.56 20.78
N GLU A 40 -2.47 4.31 20.35
CA GLU A 40 -3.08 3.02 20.72
C GLU A 40 -3.65 2.24 19.52
N SER A 41 -2.77 1.60 18.75
CA SER A 41 -3.13 0.43 17.94
C SER A 41 -2.66 -0.84 18.64
N GLY A 42 -3.55 -1.45 19.43
CA GLY A 42 -3.36 -2.80 19.95
C GLY A 42 -3.29 -3.80 18.79
N PHE A 43 -2.13 -4.44 18.63
CA PHE A 43 -2.00 -5.63 17.79
C PHE A 43 -2.48 -6.85 18.57
N ALA A 44 -3.47 -7.55 18.02
CA ALA A 44 -3.65 -9.01 18.02
C ALA A 44 -5.14 -9.37 17.88
N GLU A 45 -5.61 -9.47 16.65
CA GLU A 45 -6.49 -10.58 16.27
C GLU A 45 -6.38 -10.79 14.75
N ALA A 46 -5.82 -11.94 14.38
CA ALA A 46 -5.69 -12.37 13.01
C ALA A 46 -7.07 -12.36 12.35
N CYS A 47 -7.32 -11.37 11.50
CA CYS A 47 -8.51 -11.36 10.68
C CYS A 47 -8.29 -12.31 9.51
N GLU A 48 -8.99 -13.44 9.54
CA GLU A 48 -9.24 -14.26 8.36
C GLU A 48 -9.85 -13.37 7.27
N ALA A 49 -9.02 -12.95 6.31
CA ALA A 49 -9.46 -12.34 5.08
C ALA A 49 -8.64 -12.97 3.97
N GLY A 50 -9.32 -13.73 3.10
CA GLY A 50 -8.71 -14.34 1.92
C GLY A 50 -7.78 -13.36 1.20
N THR A 51 -6.54 -13.77 1.04
CA THR A 51 -5.36 -13.05 0.57
C THR A 51 -5.42 -12.79 -0.94
N ASP A 52 -6.43 -12.05 -1.40
CA ASP A 52 -6.49 -11.53 -2.77
C ASP A 52 -6.24 -10.01 -2.77
N LEU A 53 -4.95 -9.66 -2.89
CA LEU A 53 -4.52 -8.28 -3.10
C LEU A 53 -4.91 -7.85 -4.52
N GLY A 54 -5.93 -6.99 -4.61
CA GLY A 54 -6.41 -6.47 -5.89
C GLY A 54 -5.50 -5.38 -6.46
N THR A 55 -5.57 -5.17 -7.78
CA THR A 55 -4.78 -4.15 -8.53
C THR A 55 -4.99 -2.72 -8.04
N ILE A 56 -6.07 -2.42 -7.30
CA ILE A 56 -6.34 -1.09 -6.74
C ILE A 56 -5.87 -0.93 -5.29
N SER A 57 -5.40 -2.01 -4.66
CA SER A 57 -4.93 -1.98 -3.27
C SER A 57 -3.82 -0.97 -3.08
N GLY A 58 -3.84 -0.26 -1.94
CA GLY A 58 -2.81 0.70 -1.58
C GLY A 58 -2.97 2.08 -2.21
N ARG A 59 -4.04 2.36 -2.97
CA ARG A 59 -4.30 3.73 -3.46
C ARG A 59 -5.15 4.54 -2.49
N ASN A 60 -4.71 5.77 -2.21
CA ASN A 60 -5.51 6.75 -1.50
C ASN A 60 -6.24 7.63 -2.52
N LEU A 61 -7.54 7.82 -2.34
CA LEU A 61 -8.38 8.64 -3.21
C LEU A 61 -9.27 9.56 -2.39
N ILE A 62 -9.57 10.73 -2.94
CA ILE A 62 -10.67 11.58 -2.48
C ILE A 62 -11.83 11.39 -3.44
N ILE A 63 -12.99 11.02 -2.90
CA ILE A 63 -14.19 10.76 -3.70
C ILE A 63 -15.29 11.76 -3.35
N GLU A 64 -16.02 12.22 -4.37
CA GLU A 64 -17.34 12.81 -4.21
C GLU A 64 -18.39 11.72 -4.35
N TYR A 65 -19.11 11.44 -3.26
CA TYR A 65 -19.99 10.29 -3.15
C TYR A 65 -21.42 10.71 -2.83
N GLU A 66 -22.37 10.23 -3.62
CA GLU A 66 -23.80 10.34 -3.36
C GLU A 66 -24.29 9.10 -2.58
N ASP A 67 -24.83 9.32 -1.37
CA ASP A 67 -25.37 8.21 -0.59
C ASP A 67 -26.77 7.75 -1.07
N SER A 68 -27.34 6.72 -0.45
CA SER A 68 -28.67 6.21 -0.82
C SER A 68 -29.83 7.19 -0.57
N LYS A 69 -29.57 8.30 0.13
CA LYS A 69 -30.54 9.36 0.42
C LYS A 69 -30.32 10.59 -0.48
N GLY A 70 -29.39 10.52 -1.44
CA GLY A 70 -29.04 11.61 -2.33
C GLY A 70 -28.13 12.67 -1.69
N GLN A 71 -27.53 12.37 -0.53
CA GLN A 71 -26.63 13.32 0.13
C GLN A 71 -25.22 13.20 -0.46
N LEU A 72 -24.71 14.31 -0.98
CA LEU A 72 -23.35 14.43 -1.46
C LEU A 72 -22.38 14.58 -0.30
N THR A 73 -21.34 13.75 -0.27
CA THR A 73 -20.28 13.79 0.72
C THR A 73 -18.93 13.62 0.06
N GLN A 74 -17.93 14.41 0.48
CA GLN A 74 -16.54 14.17 0.14
C GLN A 74 -15.92 13.21 1.15
N ARG A 75 -15.13 12.23 0.68
CA ARG A 75 -14.52 11.21 1.54
C ARG A 75 -13.10 10.91 1.10
N VAL A 76 -12.19 10.87 2.07
CA VAL A 76 -10.85 10.28 1.91
C VAL A 76 -10.95 8.78 2.17
N ILE A 77 -10.46 7.98 1.23
CA ILE A 77 -10.50 6.52 1.31
C ILE A 77 -9.16 5.89 0.94
N SER A 78 -8.85 4.75 1.56
CA SER A 78 -7.75 3.86 1.16
C SER A 78 -8.32 2.62 0.49
N CYS A 79 -8.10 2.49 -0.81
CA CYS A 79 -8.62 1.42 -1.65
C CYS A 79 -7.98 0.08 -1.28
N ARG A 80 -8.81 -0.96 -1.17
CA ARG A 80 -8.35 -2.31 -0.84
C ARG A 80 -8.65 -3.30 -1.96
N GLN A 81 -9.92 -3.34 -2.37
CA GLN A 81 -10.36 -4.31 -3.37
C GLN A 81 -11.53 -3.76 -4.16
N MET A 82 -11.60 -4.14 -5.44
CA MET A 82 -12.76 -3.87 -6.27
C MET A 82 -13.44 -5.20 -6.62
N THR A 83 -14.76 -5.23 -6.56
CA THR A 83 -15.56 -6.41 -6.89
C THR A 83 -16.74 -6.02 -7.77
N ASN A 84 -17.21 -6.94 -8.60
CA ASN A 84 -18.41 -6.74 -9.41
C ASN A 84 -19.48 -7.75 -8.98
N GLN A 85 -20.66 -7.25 -8.61
CA GLN A 85 -21.79 -8.08 -8.22
C GLN A 85 -23.02 -7.64 -8.98
N GLY A 86 -23.59 -8.54 -9.80
CA GLY A 86 -24.82 -8.28 -10.56
C GLY A 86 -24.71 -7.09 -11.53
N GLY A 87 -23.56 -6.91 -12.17
CA GLY A 87 -23.31 -5.80 -13.11
C GLY A 87 -23.08 -4.44 -12.45
N THR A 88 -23.03 -4.38 -11.12
CA THR A 88 -22.65 -3.17 -10.36
C THR A 88 -21.26 -3.37 -9.76
N ALA A 89 -20.40 -2.37 -9.94
CA ALA A 89 -19.06 -2.36 -9.39
C ALA A 89 -19.01 -1.73 -8.00
N TYR A 90 -18.26 -2.38 -7.11
CA TYR A 90 -18.12 -2.04 -5.70
C TYR A 90 -16.64 -1.90 -5.33
N LEU A 91 -16.31 -0.82 -4.65
CA LEU A 91 -14.99 -0.55 -4.08
C LEU A 91 -15.04 -0.77 -2.57
N LYS A 92 -14.33 -1.79 -2.08
CA LYS A 92 -14.06 -1.98 -0.66
C LYS A 92 -12.85 -1.12 -0.30
N ALA A 93 -13.03 -0.19 0.62
CA ALA A 93 -12.01 0.75 1.04
C ALA A 93 -12.13 1.07 2.53
N PHE A 94 -11.03 1.43 3.16
CA PHE A 94 -11.05 2.03 4.49
C PHE A 94 -11.51 3.49 4.37
N CYS A 95 -12.59 3.85 5.06
CA CYS A 95 -13.13 5.21 5.05
C CYS A 95 -12.64 5.96 6.28
N HIS A 96 -11.71 6.89 6.08
CA HIS A 96 -11.07 7.62 7.17
C HIS A 96 -12.05 8.52 7.93
N HIS A 97 -13.04 9.11 7.26
CA HIS A 97 -14.11 9.90 7.90
C HIS A 97 -14.94 9.11 8.91
N ARG A 98 -14.94 7.77 8.83
CA ARG A 98 -15.72 6.88 9.69
C ARG A 98 -14.84 5.90 10.44
N SER A 99 -13.52 5.97 10.26
CA SER A 99 -12.51 5.04 10.78
C SER A 99 -12.94 3.57 10.63
N ALA A 100 -13.48 3.20 9.47
CA ALA A 100 -14.04 1.87 9.24
C ALA A 100 -13.98 1.42 7.78
N ILE A 101 -13.85 0.11 7.55
CA ILE A 101 -13.97 -0.50 6.23
C ILE A 101 -15.40 -0.37 5.72
N ARG A 102 -15.57 0.18 4.51
CA ARG A 102 -16.85 0.36 3.85
C ARG A 102 -16.78 0.00 2.38
N THR A 103 -17.92 -0.40 1.85
CA THR A 103 -18.10 -0.67 0.43
C THR A 103 -18.82 0.49 -0.23
N PHE A 104 -18.20 1.07 -1.26
CA PHE A 104 -18.73 2.15 -2.07
C PHE A 104 -19.17 1.60 -3.42
N ARG A 105 -20.34 2.00 -3.90
CA ARG A 105 -20.74 1.68 -5.28
C ARG A 105 -20.10 2.68 -6.24
N LEU A 106 -19.46 2.20 -7.31
CA LEU A 106 -18.76 3.07 -8.26
C LEU A 106 -19.72 3.98 -9.04
N ASP A 107 -20.95 3.54 -9.29
CA ASP A 107 -21.98 4.33 -9.97
C ASP A 107 -22.42 5.58 -9.19
N ARG A 108 -22.11 5.64 -7.90
CA ARG A 108 -22.42 6.76 -7.00
C ARG A 108 -21.21 7.62 -6.66
N ILE A 109 -20.05 7.31 -7.24
CA ILE A 109 -18.89 8.19 -7.18
C ILE A 109 -18.99 9.16 -8.35
N LEU A 110 -19.21 10.43 -8.04
CA LEU A 110 -19.42 11.48 -9.02
C LEU A 110 -18.10 12.06 -9.53
N ASP A 111 -17.12 12.21 -8.65
CA ASP A 111 -15.79 12.71 -9.00
C ASP A 111 -14.70 12.06 -8.14
N LEU A 112 -13.47 12.08 -8.65
CA LEU A 112 -12.29 11.49 -8.05
C LEU A 112 -11.13 12.48 -8.09
N PHE A 113 -10.36 12.53 -7.01
CA PHE A 113 -9.16 13.36 -6.94
C PHE A 113 -8.00 12.58 -6.35
N ASP A 114 -6.80 12.84 -6.89
CA ASP A 114 -5.55 12.39 -6.29
C ASP A 114 -5.25 13.23 -5.04
N PRO A 115 -5.10 12.62 -3.85
CA PRO A 115 -4.87 13.36 -2.61
C PRO A 115 -3.48 14.03 -2.55
N ILE A 116 -2.52 13.56 -3.34
CA ILE A 116 -1.14 14.06 -3.38
C ILE A 116 -1.01 15.17 -4.41
N THR A 117 -1.46 14.95 -5.65
CA THR A 117 -1.32 15.95 -6.73
C THR A 117 -2.48 16.95 -6.78
N GLY A 118 -3.63 16.59 -6.21
CA GLY A 118 -4.86 17.36 -6.30
C GLY A 118 -5.54 17.30 -7.68
N GLU A 119 -5.01 16.50 -8.61
CA GLU A 119 -5.54 16.34 -9.95
C GLU A 119 -6.88 15.61 -9.93
N THR A 120 -7.80 16.06 -10.79
CA THR A 120 -9.06 15.37 -11.04
C THR A 120 -8.81 14.12 -11.88
N LEU A 121 -9.21 12.97 -11.36
CA LEU A 121 -9.06 11.65 -11.98
C LEU A 121 -10.32 11.23 -12.75
N SER A 122 -11.09 12.20 -13.24
CA SER A 122 -12.28 11.97 -14.05
C SER A 122 -11.95 11.76 -15.54
N PRO A 123 -12.73 10.96 -16.29
CA PRO A 123 -13.99 10.32 -15.88
C PRO A 123 -13.81 9.13 -14.92
N VAL A 124 -14.60 9.12 -13.85
CA VAL A 124 -14.57 8.10 -12.77
C VAL A 124 -14.60 6.68 -13.32
N GLN A 125 -15.47 6.40 -14.29
CA GLN A 125 -15.64 5.08 -14.87
C GLN A 125 -14.39 4.64 -15.65
N ALA A 126 -13.75 5.56 -16.39
CA ALA A 126 -12.53 5.27 -17.12
C ALA A 126 -11.36 4.99 -16.16
N PHE A 127 -11.27 5.78 -15.08
CA PHE A 127 -10.26 5.56 -14.04
C PHE A 127 -10.41 4.20 -13.37
N PHE A 128 -11.62 3.77 -13.01
CA PHE A 128 -11.80 2.46 -12.39
C PHE A 128 -11.76 1.30 -13.39
N ALA A 129 -12.09 1.53 -14.67
CA ALA A 129 -12.00 0.51 -15.72
C ALA A 129 -10.58 -0.05 -15.87
N GLN A 130 -9.54 0.77 -15.67
CA GLN A 130 -8.15 0.29 -15.71
C GLN A 130 -7.82 -0.70 -14.59
N PHE A 131 -8.59 -0.69 -13.48
CA PHE A 131 -8.47 -1.61 -12.36
C PHE A 131 -9.53 -2.72 -12.37
N ALA A 132 -10.52 -2.63 -13.26
CA ALA A 132 -11.54 -3.66 -13.46
C ALA A 132 -11.00 -4.88 -14.20
N THR A 133 -9.68 -5.00 -14.27
CA THR A 133 -8.90 -5.99 -15.02
C THR A 133 -9.18 -7.43 -14.62
N ASP A 134 -9.98 -7.68 -13.57
CA ASP A 134 -10.50 -9.01 -13.27
C ASP A 134 -11.71 -9.42 -14.14
N LEU A 135 -12.18 -8.57 -15.08
CA LEU A 135 -13.33 -8.92 -15.94
C LEU A 135 -13.06 -9.05 -17.44
N GLU A 136 -12.25 -8.21 -18.09
CA GLU A 136 -12.25 -8.18 -19.57
C GLU A 136 -10.90 -7.84 -20.22
N THR A 137 -9.79 -8.43 -19.75
CA THR A 137 -8.66 -8.58 -20.68
C THR A 137 -8.86 -9.89 -21.42
N ALA A 138 -9.11 -9.84 -22.73
CA ALA A 138 -9.28 -11.03 -23.58
C ALA A 138 -8.07 -12.00 -23.57
N SER A 139 -6.96 -11.61 -22.92
CA SER A 139 -5.79 -12.46 -22.65
C SER A 139 -5.61 -12.84 -21.18
N GLY A 140 -6.29 -12.22 -20.20
CA GLY A 140 -6.09 -12.47 -18.76
C GLY A 140 -4.73 -12.07 -18.17
N LEU A 141 -3.79 -11.57 -18.98
CA LEU A 141 -2.47 -11.12 -18.55
C LEU A 141 -2.38 -9.59 -18.54
N THR A 142 -2.13 -8.99 -17.38
CA THR A 142 -1.69 -7.59 -17.26
C THR A 142 -0.19 -7.60 -16.95
N TRP A 143 0.59 -6.75 -17.64
CA TRP A 143 2.06 -6.78 -17.63
C TRP A 143 2.68 -8.12 -18.07
N GLY A 144 1.96 -8.92 -18.85
CA GLY A 144 2.46 -10.24 -19.26
C GLY A 144 2.51 -11.27 -18.12
N LEU A 145 1.79 -11.05 -17.01
CA LEU A 145 1.76 -11.97 -15.87
C LEU A 145 0.43 -12.70 -15.73
N SER A 146 0.49 -13.94 -15.22
CA SER A 146 -0.70 -14.65 -14.73
C SER A 146 -1.31 -13.92 -13.53
N VAL A 147 -2.58 -14.15 -13.24
CA VAL A 147 -3.29 -13.52 -12.10
C VAL A 147 -2.53 -13.72 -10.78
N GLY A 148 -2.06 -14.94 -10.50
CA GLY A 148 -1.28 -15.24 -9.31
C GLY A 148 0.05 -14.47 -9.25
N ARG A 149 0.83 -14.46 -10.33
CA ARG A 149 2.12 -13.74 -10.37
C ARG A 149 1.95 -12.23 -10.34
N LYS A 150 0.84 -11.71 -10.88
CA LYS A 150 0.49 -10.31 -10.74
C LYS A 150 0.20 -9.96 -9.28
N ALA A 151 -0.57 -10.79 -8.56
CA ALA A 151 -0.83 -10.58 -7.14
C ALA A 151 0.46 -10.65 -6.30
N ASP A 152 1.38 -11.55 -6.63
CA ASP A 152 2.71 -11.64 -6.01
C ASP A 152 3.52 -10.36 -6.22
N LEU A 153 3.54 -9.83 -7.45
CA LEU A 153 4.22 -8.58 -7.77
C LEU A 153 3.57 -7.39 -7.03
N ILE A 154 2.24 -7.32 -6.98
CA ILE A 154 1.51 -6.28 -6.24
C ILE A 154 1.86 -6.35 -4.74
N ALA A 155 1.97 -7.55 -4.17
CA ALA A 155 2.40 -7.72 -2.78
C ALA A 155 3.83 -7.18 -2.58
N LEU A 156 4.77 -7.61 -3.43
CA LEU A 156 6.16 -7.16 -3.38
C LEU A 156 6.27 -5.63 -3.44
N ILE A 157 5.58 -5.01 -4.40
CA ILE A 157 5.62 -3.55 -4.59
C ILE A 157 4.97 -2.83 -3.40
N ASN A 158 3.80 -3.28 -2.92
CA ASN A 158 3.16 -2.65 -1.76
C ASN A 158 4.06 -2.73 -0.51
N ALA A 159 4.72 -3.86 -0.28
CA ALA A 159 5.62 -4.02 0.85
C ALA A 159 6.84 -3.08 0.76
N LEU A 160 7.47 -2.99 -0.43
CA LEU A 160 8.63 -2.13 -0.64
C LEU A 160 8.27 -0.64 -0.63
N VAL A 161 7.14 -0.24 -1.22
CA VAL A 161 6.68 1.16 -1.21
C VAL A 161 6.28 1.61 0.19
N PHE A 162 5.74 0.72 1.03
CA PHE A 162 5.50 1.03 2.44
C PHE A 162 6.81 1.41 3.15
N LEU A 163 7.85 0.58 2.99
CA LEU A 163 9.17 0.81 3.59
C LEU A 163 9.81 2.09 3.05
N ALA A 164 9.78 2.31 1.73
CA ALA A 164 10.28 3.51 1.07
C ALA A 164 9.53 4.81 1.45
N ARG A 165 8.41 4.70 2.18
CA ARG A 165 7.61 5.87 2.59
C ARG A 165 7.59 6.10 4.08
N CYS A 166 8.23 5.23 4.88
CA CYS A 166 8.40 5.44 6.33
C CYS A 166 9.03 6.82 6.60
N ASP A 167 9.93 7.23 5.73
CA ASP A 167 10.81 8.37 5.88
C ASP A 167 10.17 9.72 5.42
N LYS A 168 8.95 9.67 4.85
CA LYS A 168 8.12 10.75 4.28
C LYS A 168 8.61 11.37 2.96
N GLU A 169 9.64 10.84 2.32
CA GLU A 169 10.16 11.33 1.03
C GLU A 169 10.51 10.19 0.08
N TYR A 170 9.66 9.96 -0.94
CA TYR A 170 9.96 8.97 -1.97
C TYR A 170 11.08 9.48 -2.89
N HIS A 171 12.29 8.99 -2.69
CA HIS A 171 13.50 9.47 -3.33
C HIS A 171 13.79 8.72 -4.65
N PRO A 172 14.46 9.37 -5.64
CA PRO A 172 14.86 8.71 -6.88
C PRO A 172 15.66 7.42 -6.68
N LYS A 173 16.46 7.34 -5.62
CA LYS A 173 17.24 6.13 -5.28
C LYS A 173 16.38 4.96 -4.83
N GLU A 174 15.24 5.23 -4.20
CA GLU A 174 14.29 4.20 -3.79
C GLU A 174 13.50 3.70 -4.99
N ARG A 175 13.17 4.59 -5.94
CA ARG A 175 12.61 4.20 -7.24
C ARG A 175 13.58 3.28 -8.00
N GLU A 176 14.88 3.58 -8.02
CA GLU A 176 15.90 2.70 -8.60
C GLU A 176 15.99 1.35 -7.87
N ALA A 177 15.88 1.33 -6.54
CA ALA A 177 15.85 0.09 -5.77
C ALA A 177 14.60 -0.76 -6.10
N LEU A 178 13.45 -0.11 -6.29
CA LEU A 178 12.22 -0.76 -6.71
C LEU A 178 12.31 -1.32 -8.14
N GLU A 179 12.94 -0.60 -9.06
CA GLU A 179 13.21 -1.09 -10.42
C GLU A 179 14.10 -2.35 -10.41
N ARG A 180 15.14 -2.37 -9.56
CA ARG A 180 15.97 -3.55 -9.35
C ARG A 180 15.17 -4.72 -8.77
N ALA A 181 14.23 -4.44 -7.86
CA ALA A 181 13.34 -5.46 -7.30
C ALA A 181 12.42 -6.07 -8.36
N ILE A 182 11.81 -5.24 -9.22
CA ILE A 182 10.97 -5.69 -10.35
C ILE A 182 11.79 -6.56 -11.30
N THR A 183 12.99 -6.13 -11.65
CA THR A 183 13.90 -6.92 -12.50
C THR A 183 14.25 -8.25 -11.85
N ALA A 184 14.56 -8.25 -10.55
CA ALA A 184 14.87 -9.47 -9.81
C ALA A 184 13.67 -10.43 -9.71
N PHE A 185 12.44 -9.90 -9.65
CA PHE A 185 11.20 -10.68 -9.68
C PHE A 185 11.09 -11.48 -10.98
N TRP A 186 11.29 -10.84 -12.14
CA TRP A 186 11.28 -11.55 -13.43
C TRP A 186 12.38 -12.60 -13.52
N LEU A 187 13.62 -12.24 -13.15
CA LEU A 187 14.76 -13.13 -13.30
C LEU A 187 14.71 -14.35 -12.37
N ARG A 188 14.33 -14.17 -11.10
CA ARG A 188 14.33 -15.29 -10.13
C ARG A 188 13.10 -16.18 -10.21
N LEU A 189 11.98 -15.64 -10.68
CA LEU A 189 10.77 -16.43 -10.93
C LEU A 189 10.73 -17.00 -12.35
N GLU A 190 11.78 -16.78 -13.16
CA GLU A 190 11.93 -17.29 -14.52
C GLU A 190 10.71 -16.97 -15.40
N LEU A 191 10.27 -15.71 -15.34
CA LEU A 191 9.08 -15.26 -16.06
C LEU A 191 9.42 -14.95 -17.52
N ASP A 192 8.51 -15.31 -18.42
CA ASP A 192 8.67 -15.04 -19.86
C ASP A 192 8.49 -13.56 -20.17
N GLY A 193 9.30 -13.07 -21.11
CA GLY A 193 9.28 -11.69 -21.58
C GLY A 193 10.01 -10.71 -20.66
N ASP A 194 10.05 -9.45 -21.08
CA ASP A 194 10.67 -8.37 -20.33
C ASP A 194 9.61 -7.60 -19.51
N PRO A 195 9.93 -7.18 -18.27
CA PRO A 195 9.04 -6.34 -17.50
C PRO A 195 8.84 -4.98 -18.17
N ASP A 196 7.60 -4.50 -18.22
CA ASP A 196 7.31 -3.09 -18.49
C ASP A 196 7.59 -2.27 -17.23
N CYS A 197 8.87 -2.06 -16.94
CA CYS A 197 9.33 -1.39 -15.72
C CYS A 197 8.68 -0.02 -15.54
N GLU A 198 8.55 0.78 -16.60
CA GLU A 198 7.99 2.13 -16.49
C GLU A 198 6.50 2.10 -16.13
N ALA A 199 5.71 1.20 -16.72
CA ALA A 199 4.31 1.04 -16.34
C ALA A 199 4.14 0.58 -14.88
N ILE A 200 5.01 -0.33 -14.42
CA ILE A 200 4.97 -0.87 -13.06
C ILE A 200 5.44 0.19 -12.04
N LEU A 201 6.50 0.94 -12.35
CA LEU A 201 6.99 2.03 -11.51
C LEU A 201 5.96 3.17 -11.43
N SER A 202 5.34 3.54 -12.55
CA SER A 202 4.24 4.52 -12.57
C SER A 202 3.02 4.05 -11.77
N HIS A 203 2.82 2.74 -11.65
CA HIS A 203 1.84 2.19 -10.73
C HIS A 203 2.27 2.39 -9.27
N ALA A 204 3.52 2.04 -8.95
CA ALA A 204 4.11 2.14 -7.62
C ALA A 204 4.15 3.58 -7.06
N ASP A 205 4.48 4.58 -7.89
CA ASP A 205 4.55 5.99 -7.48
C ASP A 205 3.23 6.50 -6.86
N ARG A 206 2.12 5.90 -7.28
CA ARG A 206 0.77 6.29 -6.88
C ARG A 206 0.21 5.42 -5.75
N LEU A 207 0.99 4.45 -5.28
CA LEU A 207 0.64 3.65 -4.10
C LEU A 207 1.01 4.41 -2.83
N SER A 208 0.21 4.22 -1.81
CA SER A 208 0.36 4.73 -0.46
C SER A 208 -0.20 3.67 0.52
N PRO A 209 0.42 2.48 0.55
CA PRO A 209 -0.03 1.36 1.38
C PRO A 209 -0.02 1.73 2.86
N ASP A 210 -0.94 1.15 3.62
CA ASP A 210 -0.99 1.24 5.09
C ASP A 210 -0.35 0.01 5.75
N SER A 211 -0.24 0.03 7.08
CA SER A 211 0.39 -1.06 7.84
C SER A 211 -0.36 -2.40 7.70
N GLU A 212 -1.68 -2.39 7.53
CA GLU A 212 -2.47 -3.60 7.36
C GLU A 212 -2.22 -4.24 5.99
N LEU A 213 -2.17 -3.42 4.93
CA LEU A 213 -1.83 -3.85 3.59
C LEU A 213 -0.39 -4.37 3.52
N PHE A 214 0.53 -3.70 4.22
CA PHE A 214 1.91 -4.14 4.36
C PHE A 214 2.01 -5.57 4.92
N TRP A 215 1.37 -5.85 6.05
CA TRP A 215 1.41 -7.20 6.65
C TRP A 215 0.72 -8.25 5.78
N THR A 216 -0.39 -7.90 5.13
CA THR A 216 -1.05 -8.79 4.15
C THR A 216 -0.11 -9.14 3.00
N ALA A 217 0.66 -8.16 2.52
CA ALA A 217 1.66 -8.37 1.48
C ALA A 217 2.83 -9.24 1.97
N VAL A 218 3.36 -8.98 3.17
CA VAL A 218 4.44 -9.78 3.77
C VAL A 218 4.01 -11.24 3.99
N GLN A 219 2.77 -11.47 4.45
CA GLN A 219 2.22 -12.81 4.60
C GLN A 219 2.22 -13.55 3.25
N ARG A 220 1.70 -12.93 2.19
CA ARG A 220 1.72 -13.52 0.85
C ARG A 220 3.15 -13.78 0.36
N ILE A 221 4.08 -12.86 0.61
CA ILE A 221 5.49 -13.00 0.24
C ILE A 221 6.13 -14.22 0.92
N SER A 222 5.78 -14.48 2.19
CA SER A 222 6.30 -15.63 2.96
C SER A 222 5.82 -17.00 2.45
N GLU A 223 4.79 -17.04 1.60
CA GLU A 223 4.27 -18.29 1.02
C GLU A 223 5.16 -18.84 -0.11
N ASP A 224 6.03 -18.01 -0.72
CA ASP A 224 6.95 -18.39 -1.80
C ASP A 224 8.39 -18.02 -1.43
N GLU A 225 9.24 -19.02 -1.17
CA GLU A 225 10.64 -18.83 -0.75
C GLU A 225 11.45 -17.97 -1.74
N ARG A 226 11.18 -18.06 -3.05
CA ARG A 226 11.88 -17.24 -4.05
C ARG A 226 11.46 -15.79 -3.93
N LEU A 227 10.16 -15.55 -3.71
CA LEU A 227 9.59 -14.21 -3.52
C LEU A 227 10.09 -13.57 -2.23
N GLU A 228 10.15 -14.33 -1.13
CA GLU A 228 10.75 -13.90 0.13
C GLU A 228 12.21 -13.48 -0.04
N GLN A 229 13.02 -14.27 -0.76
CA GLN A 229 14.40 -13.93 -1.04
C GLN A 229 14.55 -12.64 -1.88
N ILE A 230 13.66 -12.44 -2.86
CA ILE A 230 13.62 -11.18 -3.63
C ILE A 230 13.30 -10.02 -2.68
N PHE A 231 12.27 -10.16 -1.84
CA PHE A 231 11.84 -9.12 -0.92
C PHE A 231 12.93 -8.76 0.10
N ARG A 232 13.53 -9.74 0.79
CA ARG A 232 14.59 -9.49 1.79
C ARG A 232 15.77 -8.74 1.20
N ARG A 233 16.24 -9.16 0.02
CA ARG A 233 17.35 -8.48 -0.65
C ARG A 233 16.96 -7.06 -1.06
N SER A 234 15.77 -6.89 -1.62
CA SER A 234 15.30 -5.58 -2.07
C SER A 234 15.11 -4.62 -0.90
N MET A 235 14.57 -5.11 0.23
CA MET A 235 14.47 -4.36 1.49
C MET A 235 15.84 -3.87 1.97
N GLN A 236 16.85 -4.75 2.00
CA GLN A 236 18.21 -4.37 2.39
C GLN A 236 18.79 -3.31 1.44
N GLU A 237 18.58 -3.47 0.13
CA GLU A 237 19.02 -2.48 -0.85
C GLU A 237 18.31 -1.13 -0.65
N LEU A 238 17.03 -1.14 -0.29
CA LEU A 238 16.21 0.06 -0.09
C LEU A 238 16.64 0.83 1.17
N ILE A 239 16.82 0.13 2.30
CA ILE A 239 17.30 0.69 3.58
C ILE A 239 18.74 1.25 3.44
N VAL A 240 19.56 0.70 2.55
CA VAL A 240 20.93 1.16 2.33
C VAL A 240 21.01 2.26 1.26
N ALA A 241 20.01 2.38 0.37
CA ALA A 241 20.05 3.26 -0.80
C ALA A 241 20.13 4.75 -0.43
N ASP A 242 19.42 5.17 0.61
CA ASP A 242 19.39 6.56 1.06
C ASP A 242 20.64 6.95 1.88
N GLY A 243 21.30 5.96 2.49
CA GLY A 243 22.50 6.11 3.32
C GLY A 243 22.23 6.64 4.73
N VAL A 244 20.96 6.76 5.15
CA VAL A 244 20.55 7.30 6.44
C VAL A 244 19.48 6.39 7.05
N ILE A 245 19.92 5.32 7.72
CA ILE A 245 19.00 4.41 8.42
C ILE A 245 18.24 5.20 9.49
N LYS A 246 16.95 5.45 9.28
CA LYS A 246 16.10 6.07 10.29
C LYS A 246 15.70 5.01 11.33
N PRO A 247 15.45 5.39 12.59
CA PRO A 247 15.06 4.45 13.64
C PRO A 247 13.82 3.61 13.29
N GLU A 248 12.89 4.19 12.52
CA GLU A 248 11.65 3.56 12.07
C GLU A 248 11.89 2.43 11.05
N GLU A 249 12.78 2.63 10.08
CA GLU A 249 13.18 1.61 9.10
C GLU A 249 13.91 0.45 9.76
N HIS A 250 14.78 0.75 10.72
CA HIS A 250 15.49 -0.26 11.49
C HIS A 250 14.51 -1.11 12.33
N HIS A 251 13.49 -0.48 12.93
CA HIS A 251 12.46 -1.19 13.68
C HIS A 251 11.70 -2.19 12.81
N TYR A 252 11.17 -1.74 11.67
CA TYR A 252 10.47 -2.63 10.73
C TYR A 252 11.38 -3.72 10.18
N SER A 253 12.66 -3.42 9.89
CA SER A 253 13.60 -4.45 9.41
C SER A 253 13.77 -5.61 10.40
N ILE A 254 13.85 -5.33 11.71
CA ILE A 254 13.97 -6.35 12.75
C ILE A 254 12.67 -7.14 12.89
N GLU A 255 11.53 -6.44 12.89
CA GLU A 255 10.22 -7.07 13.04
C GLU A 255 9.92 -8.01 11.87
N ILE A 256 10.22 -7.57 10.63
CA ILE A 256 10.10 -8.37 9.41
C ILE A 256 11.04 -9.58 9.46
N GLU A 257 12.31 -9.38 9.85
CA GLU A 257 13.26 -10.50 9.95
C GLU A 257 12.82 -11.53 10.98
N SER A 258 12.28 -11.10 12.13
CA SER A 258 11.69 -11.99 13.13
C SER A 258 10.50 -12.76 12.54
N TYR A 259 9.52 -12.05 11.98
CA TYR A 259 8.30 -12.65 11.41
C TYR A 259 8.63 -13.70 10.34
N LEU A 260 9.48 -13.36 9.38
CA LEU A 260 9.85 -14.29 8.31
C LEU A 260 10.71 -15.47 8.82
N THR A 261 11.35 -15.35 9.98
CA THR A 261 12.07 -16.47 10.62
C THR A 261 11.10 -17.38 11.38
N ASP A 262 10.07 -16.82 11.99
CA ASP A 262 9.06 -17.54 12.79
C ASP A 262 8.03 -18.27 11.91
N CYS A 263 7.80 -17.81 10.67
CA CYS A 263 6.93 -18.48 9.69
C CYS A 263 7.54 -19.74 9.03
N ARG A 264 8.75 -20.15 9.42
CA ARG A 264 9.51 -21.25 8.82
C ARG A 264 9.29 -22.61 9.46
#